data_AF-A0A8T1ZZ98-F1
#
_entry.id   AF-A0A8T1ZZ98-F1
#
_cell.length_a   1.000
_cell.length_b   1.000
_cell.length_c   1.000
_cell.angle_alpha   90.00
_cell.angle_beta   90.00
_cell.angle_gamma   90.00
#
_symmetry.space_group_name_H-M   'P 1'
#
loop_
_entity.id
_entity.type
_entity.pdbx_description
1 polymer ?
#
loop_
_entity_poly.entity_id
_entity_poly.type
_entity_poly.pdbx_seq_one_letter_code
_entity_poly.pdbx_strand_id
1 'polypeptide(L)'
;MYTITSNVLSKVRVPAATIRATMENAKSNPDGNQNILMMRHGDRIDQIDPLWLDTAARPWDPPLVQDGMVRAFRTGQRIRSQLQFPIHRVFVSPFIRCIQTASEVIAALSAVDFDPNATSSKDVTSIDKSKLKVSIEFGLSEMLNSISIKPEIAPKGGKFDFMISDLEAMFPDGMVDHNVDPVYKEGKE
;
A
#
# COMPACT_ATOMS: atom_id res chain seq x y z
N MET A 1 -7.59 -19.60 -6.88
CA MET A 1 -6.58 -19.83 -7.93
C MET A 1 -6.30 -18.48 -8.56
N TYR A 2 -5.16 -17.85 -8.25
CA TYR A 2 -4.81 -16.54 -8.82
C TYR A 2 -3.76 -16.76 -9.91
N THR A 3 -4.11 -16.37 -11.13
CA THR A 3 -3.25 -16.44 -12.32
C THR A 3 -2.40 -15.16 -12.38
N ILE A 4 -1.09 -15.30 -12.45
CA ILE A 4 -0.17 -14.21 -12.79
C ILE A 4 0.00 -14.24 -14.30
N THR A 5 -0.53 -13.25 -15.00
CA THR A 5 -0.20 -13.01 -16.42
C THR A 5 0.82 -11.89 -16.51
N SER A 6 1.97 -12.19 -17.12
CA SER A 6 2.94 -11.19 -17.55
C SER A 6 2.69 -10.90 -19.03
N ASN A 7 2.22 -9.69 -19.35
CA ASN A 7 2.14 -9.21 -20.72
C ASN A 7 3.19 -8.10 -20.89
N VAL A 8 4.18 -8.37 -21.75
CA VAL A 8 5.17 -7.38 -22.18
C VAL A 8 4.56 -6.59 -23.34
N LEU A 9 4.30 -5.30 -23.14
CA LEU A 9 3.88 -4.37 -24.20
C LEU A 9 5.09 -3.53 -24.66
N SER A 10 5.26 -3.38 -25.97
CA SER A 10 6.29 -2.53 -26.57
C SER A 10 5.91 -1.05 -26.46
N LYS A 11 6.88 -0.21 -26.06
CA LYS A 11 6.70 1.24 -25.88
C LYS A 11 6.61 1.98 -27.21
N VAL A 12 5.54 2.75 -27.40
CA VAL A 12 5.48 3.87 -28.35
C VAL A 12 6.08 5.11 -27.67
N ARG A 13 6.97 5.83 -28.37
CA ARG A 13 7.72 6.98 -27.84
C ARG A 13 6.98 8.28 -28.17
N VAL A 14 6.61 9.04 -27.14
CA VAL A 14 6.10 10.43 -27.25
C VAL A 14 7.12 11.33 -26.54
N PRO A 15 7.51 12.50 -27.08
CA PRO A 15 8.57 13.31 -26.49
C PRO A 15 8.06 14.04 -25.23
N ALA A 16 8.82 13.94 -24.14
CA ALA A 16 8.50 14.57 -22.86
C ALA A 16 9.04 16.00 -22.79
N ALA A 17 8.19 16.92 -22.31
CA ALA A 17 8.60 18.25 -21.86
C ALA A 17 9.58 18.12 -20.68
N THR A 18 10.71 18.83 -20.78
CA THR A 18 11.82 18.73 -19.83
C THR A 18 11.61 19.62 -18.62
N ILE A 19 11.42 19.03 -17.43
CA ILE A 19 11.66 19.69 -16.14
C ILE A 19 13.02 19.18 -15.63
N ARG A 20 14.02 20.06 -15.57
CA ARG A 20 15.36 19.74 -15.06
C ARG A 20 15.36 19.78 -13.54
N ALA A 21 15.23 18.62 -12.90
CA ALA A 21 15.79 18.40 -11.57
C ALA A 21 17.22 17.89 -11.75
N THR A 22 18.19 18.55 -11.11
CA THR A 22 19.58 18.10 -11.06
C THR A 22 19.67 16.81 -10.25
N MET A 23 19.55 15.67 -10.93
CA MET A 23 19.96 14.38 -10.38
C MET A 23 21.49 14.31 -10.45
N GLU A 24 22.14 14.14 -9.30
CA GLU A 24 23.49 13.61 -9.28
C GLU A 24 23.53 12.32 -10.08
N ASN A 25 24.60 12.18 -10.86
CA ASN A 25 24.74 11.28 -11.99
C ASN A 25 24.75 9.81 -11.53
N ALA A 26 23.57 9.24 -11.25
CA ALA A 26 23.39 7.83 -11.04
C ALA A 26 23.74 7.12 -12.35
N LYS A 27 24.88 6.43 -12.37
CA LYS A 27 25.28 5.58 -13.50
C LYS A 27 24.11 4.65 -13.82
N SER A 28 23.42 4.90 -14.93
CA SER A 28 22.37 4.01 -15.41
C SER A 28 23.01 2.67 -15.70
N ASN A 29 22.74 1.66 -14.87
CA ASN A 29 23.12 0.29 -15.17
C ASN A 29 22.15 -0.20 -16.27
N PRO A 30 22.60 -0.36 -17.53
CA PRO A 30 21.72 -0.70 -18.64
C PRO A 30 21.10 -2.10 -18.51
N ASP A 31 21.63 -2.92 -17.58
CA ASP A 31 21.20 -4.30 -17.33
C ASP A 31 20.32 -4.45 -16.06
N GLY A 32 19.97 -3.34 -15.40
CA GLY A 32 19.20 -3.35 -14.15
C GLY A 32 17.70 -3.53 -14.39
N ASN A 33 17.16 -4.72 -14.12
CA ASN A 33 15.71 -4.95 -14.10
C ASN A 33 15.07 -4.31 -12.85
N GLN A 34 14.06 -3.46 -13.05
CA GLN A 34 13.18 -2.99 -11.98
C GLN A 34 11.95 -3.90 -11.90
N ASN A 35 11.78 -4.58 -10.77
CA ASN A 35 10.62 -5.43 -10.53
C ASN A 35 9.53 -4.65 -9.80
N ILE A 36 8.29 -4.75 -10.30
CA ILE A 36 7.12 -4.14 -9.68
C ILE A 36 6.16 -5.26 -9.29
N LEU A 37 5.77 -5.27 -8.01
CA LEU A 37 4.70 -6.13 -7.51
C LEU A 37 3.49 -5.25 -7.19
N MET A 38 2.33 -5.62 -7.73
CA MET A 38 1.06 -4.97 -7.42
C MET A 38 0.20 -5.91 -6.58
N MET A 39 -0.35 -5.39 -5.50
CA MET A 39 -1.22 -6.14 -4.60
C MET A 39 -2.49 -5.32 -4.34
N ARG A 40 -3.65 -5.97 -4.44
CA ARG A 40 -4.93 -5.42 -4.02
C ARG A 40 -5.06 -5.57 -2.50
N HIS A 41 -5.78 -4.65 -1.86
CA HIS A 41 -6.16 -4.78 -0.45
C HIS A 41 -6.93 -6.09 -0.15
N GLY A 42 -6.91 -6.52 1.11
CA GLY A 42 -7.67 -7.67 1.60
C GLY A 42 -9.19 -7.46 1.64
N ASP A 43 -9.92 -8.42 2.21
CA ASP A 43 -11.39 -8.36 2.27
C ASP A 43 -11.85 -7.28 3.23
N ARG A 44 -12.81 -6.48 2.79
CA ARG A 44 -13.33 -5.33 3.53
C ARG A 44 -14.54 -5.70 4.36
N ILE A 45 -14.74 -5.00 5.47
CA ILE A 45 -15.88 -5.23 6.37
C ILE A 45 -17.24 -4.95 5.71
N ASP A 46 -17.34 -3.95 4.85
CA ASP A 46 -18.60 -3.58 4.17
C ASP A 46 -19.09 -4.62 3.15
N GLN A 47 -18.22 -5.55 2.74
CA GLN A 47 -18.59 -6.67 1.88
C GLN A 47 -19.08 -7.90 2.65
N ILE A 48 -18.85 -7.92 3.96
CA ILE A 48 -19.10 -9.08 4.83
C ILE A 48 -20.24 -8.80 5.81
N ASP A 49 -20.26 -7.59 6.39
CA ASP A 49 -21.28 -7.14 7.32
C ASP A 49 -22.16 -6.05 6.68
N PRO A 50 -23.38 -6.39 6.25
CA PRO A 50 -24.32 -5.43 5.66
C PRO A 50 -24.72 -4.29 6.59
N LEU A 51 -24.64 -4.48 7.92
CA LEU A 51 -25.02 -3.49 8.93
C LEU A 51 -23.87 -2.55 9.30
N TRP A 52 -22.64 -2.82 8.83
CA TRP A 52 -21.48 -1.99 9.15
C TRP A 52 -21.68 -0.53 8.75
N LEU A 53 -22.31 -0.29 7.59
CA LEU A 53 -22.57 1.06 7.08
C LEU A 53 -23.42 1.92 8.03
N ASP A 54 -24.31 1.29 8.82
CA ASP A 54 -25.21 2.00 9.73
C ASP A 54 -24.49 2.60 10.94
N THR A 55 -23.32 2.06 11.28
CA THR A 55 -22.55 2.45 12.48
C THR A 55 -21.15 3.00 12.14
N ALA A 56 -20.75 2.95 10.87
CA ALA A 56 -19.43 3.36 10.44
C ALA A 56 -19.18 4.86 10.62
N ALA A 57 -18.10 5.22 11.31
CA ALA A 57 -17.65 6.60 11.43
C ALA A 57 -17.16 7.16 10.08
N ARG A 58 -16.57 6.30 9.23
CA ARG A 58 -16.10 6.62 7.88
C ARG A 58 -16.63 5.58 6.87
N PRO A 59 -17.92 5.65 6.46
CA PRO A 59 -18.52 4.66 5.56
C PRO A 59 -17.80 4.51 4.20
N TRP A 60 -17.12 5.57 3.75
CA TRP A 60 -16.32 5.61 2.52
C TRP A 60 -14.93 4.95 2.65
N ASP A 61 -14.49 4.63 3.87
CA ASP A 61 -13.17 4.03 4.14
C ASP A 61 -13.26 2.78 5.02
N PRO A 62 -13.85 1.69 4.50
CA PRO A 62 -14.02 0.48 5.28
C PRO A 62 -12.67 -0.18 5.60
N PRO A 63 -12.45 -0.64 6.85
CA PRO A 63 -11.32 -1.47 7.21
C PRO A 63 -11.45 -2.89 6.66
N LEU A 64 -10.37 -3.66 6.78
CA LEU A 64 -10.37 -5.08 6.57
C LEU A 64 -11.11 -5.82 7.68
N VAL A 65 -11.70 -6.96 7.32
CA VAL A 65 -12.08 -7.98 8.31
C VAL A 65 -10.84 -8.71 8.81
N GLN A 66 -10.95 -9.38 9.97
CA GLN A 66 -9.85 -10.13 10.58
C GLN A 66 -9.22 -11.15 9.62
N ASP A 67 -10.04 -11.89 8.87
CA ASP A 67 -9.54 -12.84 7.87
C ASP A 67 -8.78 -12.15 6.72
N GLY A 68 -9.17 -10.91 6.39
CA GLY A 68 -8.46 -10.06 5.43
C GLY A 68 -7.06 -9.71 5.92
N MET A 69 -6.92 -9.35 7.21
CA MET A 69 -5.63 -9.11 7.86
C MET A 69 -4.75 -10.36 7.82
N VAL A 70 -5.28 -11.51 8.24
CA VAL A 70 -4.54 -12.78 8.28
C VAL A 70 -4.07 -13.19 6.88
N ARG A 71 -4.90 -13.01 5.84
CA ARG A 71 -4.50 -13.29 4.46
C ARG A 71 -3.42 -12.33 3.96
N ALA A 72 -3.47 -11.05 4.34
CA ALA A 72 -2.41 -10.09 3.99
C ALA A 72 -1.07 -10.52 4.60
N PHE A 73 -1.04 -10.87 5.89
CA PHE A 73 0.17 -11.34 6.57
C PHE A 73 0.78 -12.59 5.90
N ARG A 74 -0.06 -13.62 5.68
CA ARG A 74 0.37 -14.86 5.01
C ARG A 74 0.85 -14.61 3.58
N THR A 75 0.28 -13.63 2.88
CA THR A 75 0.75 -13.20 1.56
C THR A 75 2.15 -12.61 1.66
N GLY A 76 2.43 -11.77 2.66
CA GLY A 76 3.78 -11.27 2.93
C GLY A 76 4.80 -12.39 3.21
N GLN A 77 4.42 -13.41 3.99
CA GLN A 77 5.27 -14.60 4.23
C GLN A 77 5.53 -15.39 2.94
N ARG A 78 4.52 -15.52 2.08
CA ARG A 78 4.65 -16.18 0.78
C ARG A 78 5.57 -15.38 -0.15
N ILE A 79 5.44 -14.06 -0.19
CA ILE A 79 6.35 -13.19 -0.96
C ILE A 79 7.78 -13.38 -0.42
N ARG A 80 8.00 -13.27 0.88
CA ARG A 80 9.32 -13.47 1.50
C ARG A 80 9.98 -14.80 1.12
N SER A 81 9.21 -15.89 1.04
CA SER A 81 9.74 -17.22 0.76
C SER A 81 9.88 -17.55 -0.74
N GLN A 82 9.13 -16.89 -1.62
CA GLN A 82 9.09 -17.22 -3.06
C GLN A 82 9.80 -16.19 -3.95
N LEU A 83 9.93 -14.94 -3.49
CA LEU A 83 10.55 -13.88 -4.28
C LEU A 83 12.07 -14.05 -4.31
N GLN A 84 12.66 -14.01 -5.50
CA GLN A 84 14.11 -14.16 -5.70
C GLN A 84 14.84 -12.81 -5.79
N PHE A 85 14.16 -11.72 -5.45
CA PHE A 85 14.71 -10.37 -5.44
C PHE A 85 14.25 -9.61 -4.18
N PRO A 86 15.00 -8.59 -3.73
CA PRO A 86 14.60 -7.78 -2.59
C PRO A 86 13.47 -6.80 -2.93
N ILE A 87 12.61 -6.53 -1.94
CA ILE A 87 11.67 -5.41 -1.96
C ILE A 87 12.32 -4.25 -1.20
N HIS A 88 12.58 -3.15 -1.89
CA HIS A 88 13.21 -1.96 -1.30
C HIS A 88 12.20 -0.89 -0.88
N ARG A 89 11.07 -0.80 -1.59
CA ARG A 89 10.07 0.25 -1.40
C ARG A 89 8.67 -0.32 -1.49
N VAL A 90 7.77 0.19 -0.64
CA VAL A 90 6.34 -0.07 -0.68
C VAL A 90 5.62 1.27 -0.81
N PHE A 91 4.79 1.40 -1.83
CA PHE A 91 3.91 2.55 -2.02
C PHE A 91 2.48 2.10 -1.74
N VAL A 92 1.77 2.86 -0.91
CA VAL A 92 0.45 2.45 -0.41
C VAL A 92 -0.57 3.57 -0.56
N SER A 93 -1.77 3.20 -0.97
CA SER A 93 -2.93 4.09 -1.02
C SER A 93 -3.35 4.52 0.40
N PRO A 94 -3.84 5.76 0.61
CA PRO A 94 -4.19 6.25 1.94
C PRO A 94 -5.46 5.61 2.55
N PHE A 95 -6.24 4.82 1.81
CA PHE A 95 -7.40 4.12 2.36
C PHE A 95 -7.00 3.11 3.44
N ILE A 96 -7.74 3.07 4.56
CA ILE A 96 -7.37 2.28 5.74
C ILE A 96 -7.19 0.79 5.43
N ARG A 97 -8.02 0.23 4.54
CA ARG A 97 -7.87 -1.15 4.05
C ARG A 97 -6.54 -1.43 3.35
N CYS A 98 -6.01 -0.44 2.63
CA CYS A 98 -4.73 -0.53 1.94
C CYS A 98 -3.58 -0.44 2.95
N ILE A 99 -3.67 0.49 3.91
CA ILE A 99 -2.71 0.63 5.01
C ILE A 99 -2.65 -0.65 5.86
N GLN A 100 -3.79 -1.19 6.25
CA GLN A 100 -3.90 -2.45 6.98
C GLN A 100 -3.30 -3.63 6.23
N THR A 101 -3.59 -3.75 4.93
CA THR A 101 -2.97 -4.77 4.08
C THR A 101 -1.45 -4.63 4.06
N ALA A 102 -0.97 -3.40 3.81
CA ALA A 102 0.47 -3.12 3.71
C ALA A 102 1.19 -3.35 5.04
N SER A 103 0.60 -2.96 6.17
CA SER A 103 1.19 -3.15 7.50
C SER A 103 1.45 -4.63 7.79
N GLU A 104 0.45 -5.49 7.56
CA GLU A 104 0.59 -6.94 7.73
C GLU A 104 1.63 -7.55 6.77
N VAL A 105 1.63 -7.14 5.50
CA VAL A 105 2.62 -7.59 4.51
C VAL A 105 4.03 -7.15 4.88
N ILE A 106 4.23 -5.88 5.27
CA ILE A 106 5.52 -5.31 5.64
C ILE A 106 6.08 -6.01 6.88
N ALA A 107 5.24 -6.26 7.89
CA ALA A 107 5.64 -6.99 9.08
C ALA A 107 6.17 -8.39 8.73
N ALA A 108 5.45 -9.14 7.88
CA ALA A 108 5.89 -10.46 7.44
C ALA A 108 7.16 -10.43 6.57
N LEU A 109 7.28 -9.44 5.67
CA LEU A 109 8.46 -9.25 4.82
C LEU A 109 9.71 -8.90 5.65
N SER A 110 9.53 -8.14 6.72
CA SER A 110 10.62 -7.52 7.48
C SER A 110 10.90 -8.21 8.81
N ALA A 111 10.13 -9.23 9.18
CA ALA A 111 10.41 -10.08 10.33
C ALA A 111 11.83 -10.67 10.23
N VAL A 112 12.61 -10.55 11.31
CA VAL A 112 13.96 -11.12 11.38
C VAL A 112 13.86 -12.64 11.32
N ASP A 113 13.04 -13.22 12.21
CA ASP A 113 12.76 -14.65 12.23
C ASP A 113 11.60 -15.01 11.30
N PHE A 114 11.58 -16.26 10.83
CA PHE A 114 10.46 -16.81 10.08
C PHE A 114 9.71 -17.80 10.96
N ASP A 115 8.49 -17.46 11.35
CA ASP A 115 7.58 -18.36 12.04
C ASP A 115 6.43 -18.77 11.09
N PRO A 116 6.35 -20.04 10.65
CA PRO A 116 5.27 -20.51 9.79
C PRO A 116 3.89 -20.53 10.47
N ASN A 117 3.82 -20.43 11.79
CA ASN A 117 2.57 -20.42 12.55
C ASN A 117 2.05 -19.00 12.83
N ALA A 118 2.88 -17.97 12.63
CA ALA A 118 2.47 -16.58 12.75
C ALA A 118 1.33 -16.27 11.76
N THR A 119 0.33 -15.55 12.23
CA THR A 119 -0.86 -15.20 11.45
C THR A 119 -1.08 -13.70 11.31
N SER A 120 -0.34 -12.90 12.08
CA SER A 120 -0.44 -11.45 12.07
C SER A 120 0.87 -10.77 12.44
N SER A 121 0.93 -9.46 12.17
CA SER A 121 1.99 -8.55 12.60
C SER A 121 2.29 -8.61 14.09
N LYS A 122 1.29 -8.94 14.92
CA LYS A 122 1.43 -9.07 16.39
C LYS A 122 2.25 -10.29 16.81
N ASP A 123 2.36 -11.29 15.94
CA ASP A 123 3.15 -12.50 16.18
C ASP A 123 4.64 -12.26 15.85
N VAL A 124 4.98 -11.11 15.25
CA VAL A 124 6.36 -10.76 14.89
C VAL A 124 7.08 -10.10 16.06
N THR A 125 8.09 -10.78 16.61
CA THR A 125 8.86 -10.33 17.78
C THR A 125 9.90 -9.25 17.45
N SER A 126 10.46 -9.29 16.24
CA SER A 126 11.50 -8.37 15.80
C SER A 126 11.43 -8.08 14.30
N ILE A 127 11.70 -6.83 13.94
CA ILE A 127 11.57 -6.32 12.57
C ILE A 127 12.88 -5.66 12.15
N ASP A 128 13.41 -6.05 10.98
CA ASP A 128 14.51 -5.38 10.31
C ASP A 128 14.02 -4.13 9.58
N LYS A 129 14.23 -2.98 10.22
CA LYS A 129 13.84 -1.64 9.74
C LYS A 129 14.66 -1.13 8.55
N SER A 130 15.78 -1.78 8.23
CA SER A 130 16.65 -1.38 7.12
C SER A 130 16.23 -2.01 5.78
N LYS A 131 15.38 -3.05 5.83
CA LYS A 131 15.05 -3.88 4.67
C LYS A 131 14.26 -3.14 3.59
N LEU A 132 13.32 -2.30 3.99
CA LEU A 132 12.48 -1.55 3.07
C LEU A 132 12.01 -0.23 3.68
N LYS A 133 11.51 0.64 2.81
CA LYS A 133 10.83 1.88 3.17
C LYS A 133 9.40 1.89 2.65
N VAL A 134 8.50 2.55 3.37
CA VAL A 134 7.10 2.70 3.00
C VAL A 134 6.72 4.16 2.85
N SER A 135 5.93 4.48 1.83
CA SER A 135 5.40 5.83 1.58
C SER A 135 3.91 5.74 1.23
N ILE A 136 3.11 6.62 1.83
CA ILE A 136 1.69 6.76 1.51
C ILE A 136 1.56 7.69 0.30
N GLU A 137 0.92 7.21 -0.77
CA GLU A 137 0.82 7.91 -2.06
C GLU A 137 -0.63 8.14 -2.45
N PHE A 138 -1.04 9.41 -2.47
CA PHE A 138 -2.40 9.80 -2.88
C PHE A 138 -2.71 9.46 -4.34
N GLY A 139 -1.70 9.41 -5.22
CA GLY A 139 -1.88 8.96 -6.61
C GLY A 139 -2.30 7.50 -6.75
N LEU A 140 -2.20 6.70 -5.68
CA LEU A 140 -2.70 5.33 -5.61
C LEU A 140 -4.10 5.23 -4.96
N SER A 141 -4.73 6.36 -4.67
CA SER A 141 -6.13 6.38 -4.23
C SER A 141 -7.01 5.79 -5.32
N GLU A 142 -8.04 5.05 -4.92
CA GLU A 142 -9.14 4.76 -5.85
C GLU A 142 -9.85 6.08 -6.26
N MET A 143 -10.81 6.00 -7.18
CA MET A 143 -11.56 7.18 -7.62
C MET A 143 -12.26 7.88 -6.44
N LEU A 144 -11.67 8.98 -5.98
CA LEU A 144 -12.22 9.94 -5.01
C LEU A 144 -13.21 10.87 -5.72
N ASN A 145 -14.32 10.33 -6.22
CA ASN A 145 -15.39 11.15 -6.79
C ASN A 145 -16.76 10.55 -6.48
N SER A 146 -17.77 11.40 -6.57
CA SER A 146 -19.18 11.07 -6.31
C SER A 146 -19.80 10.10 -7.31
N ILE A 147 -19.09 9.77 -8.40
CA ILE A 147 -19.52 8.75 -9.36
C ILE A 147 -19.14 7.36 -8.83
N SER A 148 -17.96 7.21 -8.22
CA SER A 148 -17.48 5.95 -7.65
C SER A 148 -17.88 5.74 -6.19
N ILE A 149 -17.96 6.82 -5.42
CA ILE A 149 -18.43 6.80 -4.03
C ILE A 149 -19.84 7.34 -4.04
N LYS A 150 -20.81 6.47 -3.69
CA LYS A 150 -22.21 6.86 -3.66
C LYS A 150 -22.38 8.13 -2.79
N PRO A 151 -23.20 9.11 -3.20
CA PRO A 151 -23.42 10.33 -2.43
C PRO A 151 -23.82 10.07 -0.97
N GLU A 152 -24.52 8.96 -0.71
CA GLU A 152 -24.92 8.56 0.65
C GLU A 152 -23.74 8.13 1.55
N ILE A 153 -22.62 7.73 0.94
CA ILE A 153 -21.43 7.17 1.61
C ILE A 153 -20.30 8.21 1.70
N ALA A 154 -20.27 9.18 0.77
CA ALA A 154 -19.26 10.21 0.71
C ALA A 154 -19.24 11.08 1.99
N PRO A 155 -18.07 11.63 2.39
CA PRO A 155 -17.99 12.55 3.52
C PRO A 155 -18.95 13.74 3.36
N LYS A 156 -19.64 14.12 4.44
CA LYS A 156 -20.45 15.34 4.46
C LYS A 156 -19.51 16.55 4.27
N GLY A 157 -19.63 17.23 3.12
CA GLY A 157 -18.75 18.33 2.73
C GLY A 157 -17.64 17.95 1.74
N GLY A 158 -17.60 16.71 1.25
CA GLY A 158 -16.70 16.29 0.17
C GLY A 158 -15.23 16.15 0.54
N LYS A 159 -14.85 16.49 1.78
CA LYS A 159 -13.47 16.38 2.26
C LYS A 159 -13.15 14.95 2.70
N PHE A 160 -12.33 14.26 1.92
CA PHE A 160 -11.74 12.97 2.28
C PHE A 160 -10.52 13.22 3.17
N ASP A 161 -10.70 13.11 4.48
CA ASP A 161 -9.64 13.36 5.45
C ASP A 161 -9.01 12.04 5.90
N PHE A 162 -7.76 11.82 5.55
CA PHE A 162 -7.10 10.53 5.77
C PHE A 162 -6.37 10.44 7.10
N MET A 163 -6.17 11.56 7.83
CA MET A 163 -5.41 11.59 9.09
C MET A 163 -4.05 10.88 8.95
N ILE A 164 -3.19 11.39 8.06
CA ILE A 164 -1.96 10.70 7.62
C ILE A 164 -1.06 10.23 8.76
N SER A 165 -0.89 11.03 9.81
CA SER A 165 -0.08 10.63 10.97
C SER A 165 -0.59 9.35 11.65
N ASP A 166 -1.91 9.16 11.72
CA ASP A 166 -2.52 7.96 12.30
C ASP A 166 -2.27 6.74 11.39
N LEU A 167 -2.30 6.92 10.08
CA LEU A 167 -2.00 5.86 9.11
C LEU A 167 -0.53 5.47 9.13
N GLU A 168 0.37 6.44 9.23
CA GLU A 168 1.82 6.21 9.33
C GLU A 168 2.18 5.45 10.59
N ALA A 169 1.51 5.73 11.71
CA ALA A 169 1.69 5.03 12.99
C ALA A 169 1.28 3.54 12.93
N MET A 170 0.61 3.09 11.86
CA MET A 170 0.30 1.66 11.66
C MET A 170 1.48 0.88 11.07
N PHE A 171 2.52 1.55 10.58
CA PHE A 171 3.75 0.90 10.11
C PHE A 171 4.78 0.82 11.23
N PRO A 172 5.73 -0.14 11.18
CA PRO A 172 6.81 -0.21 12.15
C PRO A 172 7.63 1.09 12.20
N ASP A 173 7.87 1.60 13.41
CA ASP A 173 8.61 2.86 13.63
C ASP A 173 9.92 2.93 12.86
N GLY A 174 10.10 3.99 12.08
CA GLY A 174 11.32 4.25 11.29
C GLY A 174 11.32 3.64 9.88
N MET A 175 10.25 2.95 9.47
CA MET A 175 10.09 2.47 8.09
C MET A 175 9.43 3.48 7.14
N VAL A 176 8.63 4.39 7.67
CA VAL A 176 8.02 5.45 6.85
C VAL A 176 9.11 6.35 6.29
N ASP A 177 9.08 6.61 4.98
CA ASP A 177 10.04 7.46 4.29
C ASP A 177 9.45 8.84 4.01
N HIS A 178 9.89 9.81 4.82
CA HIS A 178 9.57 11.22 4.69
C HIS A 178 10.61 12.00 3.86
N ASN A 179 11.63 11.34 3.30
CA ASN A 179 12.67 12.02 2.50
C ASN A 179 12.25 12.26 1.04
N VAL A 180 11.06 11.80 0.66
CA VAL A 180 10.53 11.93 -0.70
C VAL A 180 9.19 12.66 -0.60
N ASP A 181 9.04 13.71 -1.40
CA ASP A 181 7.76 14.41 -1.54
C ASP A 181 6.75 13.50 -2.26
N PRO A 182 5.54 13.31 -1.72
CA PRO A 182 4.46 12.65 -2.43
C PRO A 182 4.18 13.34 -3.76
N VAL A 183 3.91 12.57 -4.80
CA VAL A 183 3.61 13.13 -6.14
C VAL A 183 2.35 14.00 -6.09
N TYR A 184 1.38 13.58 -5.28
CA TYR A 184 0.16 14.33 -4.99
C TYR A 184 0.09 14.59 -3.49
N LYS A 185 -0.12 15.85 -3.11
CA LYS A 185 -0.36 16.24 -1.72
C LYS A 185 -1.82 15.99 -1.36
N GLU A 186 -2.10 15.79 -0.07
CA GLU A 186 -3.47 15.79 0.44
C GLU A 186 -4.19 17.05 -0.04
N GLY A 187 -5.35 16.87 -0.69
CA GLY A 187 -5.94 17.86 -1.59
C GLY A 187 -5.98 19.29 -1.03
N LYS A 188 -5.38 20.21 -1.77
CA LYS A 188 -6.09 21.45 -2.13
C LYS A 188 -6.65 21.20 -3.52
N GLU A 189 -7.98 21.09 -3.62
CA GLU A 189 -8.65 21.45 -4.87
C GLU A 189 -8.44 22.94 -5.16
#